data_AF-A0A957N7G6-F1
#
_entry.id   AF-A0A957N7G6-F1
#
_cell.length_a   1.000
_cell.length_b   1.000
_cell.length_c   1.000
_cell.angle_alpha   90.00
_cell.angle_beta   90.00
_cell.angle_gamma   90.00
#
_symmetry.space_group_name_H-M   'P 1'
#
loop_
_entity.id
_entity.type
_entity.pdbx_description
1 polymer ?
#
loop_
_entity_poly.entity_id
_entity_poly.type
_entity_poly.pdbx_seq_one_letter_code
_entity_poly.pdbx_strand_id
1 'polypeptide(L)'
;GWAHEAIFFVRALETDVADQWLHARVEISPDGMHWCREGETLMLPDGVDLPAQDISFCRVAHFGSWLRLAGELPPGTSMRVIVYLTLKE
;
A
#
# COMPACT_ATOMS: atom_id res chain seq x y z
N GLY A 1 -11.89 3.62 -15.61
CA GLY A 1 -11.95 2.26 -15.08
C GLY A 1 -13.40 1.83 -14.93
N TRP A 2 -13.63 0.59 -14.48
CA TRP A 2 -14.96 0.08 -14.13
C TRP A 2 -15.31 0.30 -12.64
N ALA A 3 -14.33 0.70 -11.83
CA ALA A 3 -14.48 1.02 -10.41
C ALA A 3 -14.05 2.48 -10.16
N HIS A 4 -14.71 3.14 -9.20
CA HIS A 4 -14.40 4.51 -8.77
C HIS A 4 -13.92 4.59 -7.33
N GLU A 5 -14.11 3.53 -6.55
CA GLU A 5 -13.62 3.40 -5.17
C GLU A 5 -12.80 2.12 -4.99
N ALA A 6 -11.73 2.24 -4.21
CA ALA A 6 -10.84 1.14 -3.86
C ALA A 6 -10.43 1.22 -2.39
N ILE A 7 -10.26 0.06 -1.76
CA ILE A 7 -9.63 -0.03 -0.44
C ILE A 7 -8.51 -1.07 -0.53
N PHE A 8 -7.29 -0.64 -0.24
CA PHE A 8 -6.17 -1.54 0.01
C PHE A 8 -6.15 -1.90 1.49
N PHE A 9 -6.07 -3.18 1.79
CA PHE A 9 -5.72 -3.69 3.12
C PHE A 9 -4.37 -4.38 3.00
N VAL A 10 -3.44 -4.02 3.87
CA VAL A 10 -2.08 -4.56 3.88
C VAL A 10 -1.79 -5.15 5.24
N ARG A 11 -1.40 -6.42 5.23
CA ARG A 11 -0.99 -7.16 6.42
C ARG A 11 0.44 -7.62 6.25
N ALA A 12 1.29 -7.31 7.22
CA ALA A 12 2.63 -7.88 7.30
C ALA A 12 2.56 -9.36 7.70
N LEU A 13 3.36 -10.20 7.05
CA LEU A 13 3.55 -11.60 7.45
C LEU A 13 4.89 -11.76 8.14
N GLU A 14 5.93 -11.18 7.55
CA GLU A 14 7.31 -11.20 8.03
C GLU A 14 7.98 -9.90 7.61
N THR A 15 8.83 -9.35 8.49
CA THR A 15 9.67 -8.18 8.21
C THR A 15 11.01 -8.36 8.91
N ASP A 16 12.09 -7.98 8.26
CA ASP A 16 13.42 -7.85 8.85
C ASP A 16 13.75 -6.39 9.27
N VAL A 17 12.79 -5.49 9.05
CA VAL A 17 12.87 -4.09 9.45
C VAL A 17 12.43 -3.98 10.91
N ALA A 18 13.33 -3.49 11.76
CA ALA A 18 13.03 -3.13 13.14
C ALA A 18 13.05 -1.60 13.31
N ASP A 19 12.11 -1.08 14.09
CA ASP A 19 12.10 0.31 14.58
C ASP A 19 12.16 1.40 13.48
N GLN A 20 11.61 1.14 12.29
CA GLN A 20 11.50 2.13 11.22
C GLN A 20 10.09 2.15 10.63
N TRP A 21 9.55 3.37 10.45
CA TRP A 21 8.28 3.56 9.78
C TRP A 21 8.38 3.17 8.31
N LEU A 22 7.77 2.04 7.99
CA LEU A 22 7.63 1.56 6.62
C LEU A 22 6.41 2.21 5.98
N HIS A 23 6.62 2.86 4.84
CA HIS A 23 5.55 3.58 4.15
C HIS A 23 5.28 2.92 2.79
N ALA A 24 4.00 2.73 2.49
CA ALA A 24 3.53 2.52 1.13
C ALA A 24 2.73 3.74 0.68
N ARG A 25 2.70 3.98 -0.63
CA ARG A 25 1.91 5.05 -1.24
C ARG A 25 1.06 4.50 -2.37
N VAL A 26 -0.11 5.10 -2.55
CA VAL A 26 -0.95 4.81 -3.70
C VAL A 26 -0.49 5.65 -4.87
N GLU A 27 -0.38 4.99 -6.02
CA GLU A 27 -0.07 5.62 -7.29
C GLU A 27 -1.15 5.27 -8.32
N ILE A 28 -1.46 6.22 -9.18
CA ILE A 28 -2.43 6.07 -10.26
C ILE A 28 -1.76 6.32 -11.60
N SER A 29 -2.33 5.74 -12.66
CA SER A 29 -1.85 5.94 -14.01
C SER A 29 -3.00 5.94 -15.03
N PRO A 30 -2.93 6.79 -16.07
CA PRO A 30 -3.84 6.71 -17.20
C PRO A 30 -3.49 5.57 -18.16
N ASP A 31 -2.21 5.18 -18.25
CA ASP A 31 -1.68 4.28 -19.28
C ASP A 31 -1.00 3.01 -18.74
N GLY A 32 -0.83 2.91 -17.41
CA GLY A 32 -0.13 1.82 -16.73
C GLY A 32 1.39 1.88 -16.83
N MET A 33 1.94 2.90 -17.51
CA MET A 33 3.38 3.08 -17.75
C MET A 33 3.94 4.25 -16.95
N HIS A 34 3.22 5.38 -16.93
CA HIS A 34 3.60 6.59 -16.22
C HIS A 34 2.73 6.75 -14.97
N TRP A 35 3.37 6.81 -13.81
CA TRP A 35 2.70 6.76 -12.52
C TRP A 35 2.87 8.09 -11.79
N CYS A 36 1.77 8.63 -11.28
CA CYS A 36 1.79 9.75 -10.35
C CYS A 36 1.34 9.30 -8.96
N ARG A 37 1.87 9.95 -7.94
CA ARG A 37 1.43 9.77 -6.55
C ARG A 37 0.02 10.34 -6.45
N GLU A 38 -0.92 9.53 -5.98
CA GLU A 38 -2.30 9.97 -5.79
C GLU A 38 -2.38 10.93 -4.60
N GLY A 39 -1.67 10.62 -3.52
CA GLY A 39 -1.53 11.46 -2.33
C GLY A 39 -1.59 10.63 -1.05
N GLU A 40 -2.39 9.56 -1.06
CA GLU A 40 -2.55 8.69 0.11
C GLU A 40 -1.30 7.86 0.40
N THR A 41 -0.90 7.87 1.67
CA THR A 41 0.19 7.07 2.22
C THR A 41 -0.31 6.20 3.35
N LEU A 42 0.20 4.97 3.39
CA LEU A 42 -0.14 3.94 4.34
C LEU A 42 1.09 3.60 5.18
N MET A 43 0.97 3.71 6.51
CA MET A 43 1.96 3.10 7.40
C MET A 43 1.79 1.58 7.39
N LEU A 44 2.88 0.88 7.11
CA LEU A 44 2.91 -0.57 7.10
C LEU A 44 3.24 -1.09 8.51
N PRO A 45 2.66 -2.22 8.94
CA PRO A 45 2.96 -2.78 10.24
C PRO A 45 4.44 -3.15 10.36
N ASP A 46 5.12 -2.67 11.40
CA ASP A 46 6.55 -2.87 11.67
C ASP A 46 6.82 -3.83 12.84
N GLY A 47 5.77 -4.31 13.51
CA GLY A 47 5.89 -5.21 14.65
C GLY A 47 6.22 -4.51 15.97
N VAL A 48 6.43 -3.19 15.97
CA VAL A 48 6.81 -2.38 17.14
C VAL A 48 5.68 -1.42 17.52
N ASP A 49 5.32 -0.51 16.61
CA ASP A 49 4.23 0.44 16.81
C ASP A 49 2.87 -0.15 16.39
N LEU A 50 2.91 -1.05 15.39
CA LEU A 50 1.76 -1.84 14.93
C LEU A 50 2.12 -3.33 15.07
N PRO A 51 1.41 -4.11 15.92
CA PRO A 51 1.60 -5.55 16.02
C PRO A 51 1.70 -6.20 14.63
N ALA A 52 2.61 -7.15 14.45
CA ALA A 52 2.81 -7.83 13.15
C ALA A 52 1.54 -8.51 12.58
N GLN A 53 0.48 -8.63 13.38
CA GLN A 53 -0.81 -9.19 12.99
C GLN A 53 -1.84 -8.13 12.55
N ASP A 54 -1.54 -6.85 12.72
CA ASP A 54 -2.44 -5.76 12.40
C ASP A 54 -2.54 -5.54 10.88
N ILE A 55 -3.66 -4.93 10.49
CA ILE A 55 -3.99 -4.65 9.11
C ILE A 55 -4.08 -3.14 8.95
N SER A 56 -3.20 -2.58 8.14
CA SER A 56 -3.30 -1.19 7.72
C SER A 56 -4.21 -1.11 6.49
N PHE A 57 -4.98 -0.03 6.35
CA PHE A 57 -5.76 0.20 5.14
C PHE A 57 -5.68 1.65 4.66
N CYS A 58 -5.84 1.84 3.35
CA CYS A 58 -6.07 3.16 2.76
C CYS A 58 -7.22 3.08 1.76
N ARG A 59 -7.98 4.17 1.68
CA ARG A 59 -9.11 4.33 0.75
C ARG A 59 -8.66 5.21 -0.39
N VAL A 60 -9.09 4.87 -1.60
CA VAL A 60 -8.78 5.64 -2.81
C VAL A 60 -10.06 5.81 -3.58
N ALA A 61 -10.33 7.02 -4.02
CA ALA A 61 -11.47 7.34 -4.87
C ALA A 61 -11.01 8.15 -6.08
N HIS A 62 -11.88 8.27 -7.09
CA HIS A 62 -11.62 9.10 -8.27
C HIS A 62 -10.34 8.72 -9.05
N PHE A 63 -9.93 7.45 -8.98
CA PHE A 63 -8.83 6.93 -9.77
C PHE A 63 -9.30 6.56 -11.19
N GLY A 64 -8.38 6.64 -12.16
CA GLY A 64 -8.67 6.38 -13.57
C GLY A 64 -8.83 4.89 -13.88
N SER A 65 -7.79 4.27 -14.44
CA SER A 65 -7.82 2.86 -14.86
C SER A 65 -6.82 1.99 -14.11
N TRP A 66 -5.69 2.56 -13.71
CA TRP A 66 -4.60 1.81 -13.08
C TRP A 66 -4.34 2.32 -11.67
N LEU A 67 -4.18 1.36 -10.74
CA LEU A 67 -3.82 1.57 -9.35
C LEU A 67 -2.58 0.73 -9.02
N ARG A 68 -1.68 1.29 -8.22
CA ARG A 68 -0.50 0.60 -7.70
C ARG A 68 -0.28 1.00 -6.25
N LEU A 69 0.13 0.03 -5.45
CA LEU A 69 0.70 0.27 -4.13
C LEU A 69 2.22 0.18 -4.25
N ALA A 70 2.93 1.28 -4.00
CA ALA A 70 4.37 1.35 -4.05
C ALA A 70 4.94 1.42 -2.63
N GLY A 71 5.64 0.38 -2.19
CA GLY A 71 6.35 0.34 -0.92
C GLY A 71 7.78 0.85 -1.06
N GLU A 72 8.29 1.49 -0.02
CA GLU A 72 9.69 1.88 0.10
C GLU A 72 10.27 1.24 1.36
N LEU A 73 11.35 0.48 1.19
CA LEU A 73 12.04 -0.22 2.27
C LEU A 73 13.51 0.24 2.30
N PRO A 74 14.16 0.26 3.48
CA PRO A 74 15.59 0.52 3.59
C PRO A 74 16.44 -0.47 2.77
N PRO A 75 17.62 -0.05 2.26
CA PRO A 75 18.50 -0.95 1.51
C PRO A 75 18.87 -2.20 2.31
N GLY A 76 18.81 -3.38 1.66
CA GLY A 76 19.17 -4.65 2.29
C GLY A 76 18.10 -5.25 3.19
N THR A 77 16.91 -4.64 3.25
CA THR A 77 15.75 -5.14 4.01
C THR A 77 14.68 -5.71 3.08
N SER A 78 13.79 -6.51 3.64
CA SER A 78 12.71 -7.19 2.95
C SER A 78 11.49 -7.36 3.85
N MET A 79 10.31 -7.17 3.26
CA MET A 79 9.05 -7.41 3.93
C MET A 79 8.16 -8.29 3.06
N ARG A 80 7.54 -9.28 3.69
CA ARG A 80 6.52 -10.13 3.06
C ARG A 80 5.15 -9.71 3.56
N VAL A 81 4.26 -9.40 2.63
CA VAL A 81 2.91 -8.89 2.93
C VAL A 81 1.83 -9.68 2.20
N ILE A 82 0.62 -9.64 2.73
CA ILE A 82 -0.61 -9.93 1.99
C ILE A 82 -1.31 -8.61 1.72
N VAL A 83 -1.70 -8.38 0.46
CA VAL A 83 -2.51 -7.24 0.05
C VAL A 83 -3.88 -7.74 -0.40
N TYR A 84 -4.93 -7.22 0.22
CA TYR A 84 -6.30 -7.38 -0.25
C TYR A 84 -6.74 -6.08 -0.93
N LEU A 85 -7.27 -6.19 -2.14
CA LEU A 85 -7.82 -5.06 -2.87
C LEU A 85 -9.33 -5.28 -3.04
N THR A 86 -10.11 -4.35 -2.50
CA THR A 86 -11.57 -4.30 -2.72
C THR A 86 -11.89 -3.15 -3.65
N LEU A 87 -12.71 -3.40 -4.66
CA LEU A 87 -13.13 -2.42 -5.66
C LEU A 87 -14.66 -2.27 -5.64
N LYS A 88 -15.14 -1.04 -5.82
CA LYS A 88 -16.55 -0.73 -5.99
C LYS A 88 -16.77 0.24 -7.15
N GLU A 89 -17.95 0.11 -7.75
CA GLU A 89 -18.50 1.08 -8.70
C GLU A 89 -18.97 2.34 -7.99
#